data_AF-A0A3P6AVY1-F1
#
_entry.id   AF-A0A3P6AVY1-F1
#
_cell.length_a   1.000
_cell.length_b   1.000
_cell.length_c   1.000
_cell.angle_alpha   90.00
_cell.angle_beta   90.00
_cell.angle_gamma   90.00
#
_symmetry.space_group_name_H-M   'P 1'
#
loop_
_entity.id
_entity.type
_entity.pdbx_description
1 polymer ?
#
loop_
_entity_poly.entity_id
_entity_poly.type
_entity_poly.pdbx_seq_one_letter_code
_entity_poly.pdbx_strand_id
1 'polypeptide(L)'
;SSNRCPGVRHSTFESLCLGLSSQSIASGILRFWDSLNFKKDREFVGITVLFLDEKVNSVIHGFTPVGHANHYMPSLKADSIVKVDRFEVLR
;
A
#
# COMPACT_ATOMS: atom_id res chain seq x y z
N SER A 1 6.58 21.14 7.27
CA SER A 1 7.39 20.50 8.33
C SER A 1 7.37 19.01 8.07
N SER A 2 8.52 18.41 7.73
CA SER A 2 8.60 16.98 7.37
C SER A 2 8.58 16.14 8.65
N ASN A 3 7.52 15.36 8.85
CA ASN A 3 7.41 14.36 9.91
C ASN A 3 8.36 13.19 9.60
N ARG A 4 9.65 13.37 9.85
CA ARG A 4 10.66 12.32 9.65
C ARG A 4 10.64 11.36 10.83
N CYS A 5 10.19 10.12 10.60
CA CYS A 5 10.38 8.98 11.51
C CYS A 5 11.85 8.51 11.40
N PRO A 6 12.71 8.76 12.39
CA PRO A 6 14.12 8.39 12.31
C PRO A 6 14.23 6.88 12.49
N GLY A 7 14.54 6.15 11.40
CA GLY A 7 14.75 4.69 11.45
C GLY A 7 14.26 3.93 10.22
N VAL A 8 13.42 4.55 9.39
CA VAL A 8 12.98 3.92 8.12
C VAL A 8 14.03 4.23 7.04
N ARG A 9 14.68 3.20 6.50
CA ARG A 9 15.42 3.37 5.24
C ARG A 9 14.38 3.70 4.17
N HIS A 10 14.38 4.94 3.69
CA HIS A 10 13.44 5.42 2.69
C HIS A 10 13.79 4.84 1.31
N SER A 11 13.48 3.58 1.08
CA SER A 11 13.51 2.99 -0.26
C SER A 11 12.37 3.61 -1.09
N THR A 12 12.69 4.11 -2.27
CA THR A 12 11.69 4.64 -3.22
C THR A 12 10.99 3.49 -3.94
N PHE A 13 9.82 3.73 -4.52
CA PHE A 13 9.13 2.67 -5.29
C PHE A 13 9.96 2.16 -6.47
N GLU A 14 10.77 3.02 -7.07
CA GLU A 14 11.68 2.66 -8.17
C GLU A 14 12.74 1.62 -7.78
N SER A 15 13.06 1.55 -6.49
CA SER A 15 14.05 0.58 -5.97
C SER A 15 13.45 -0.78 -5.62
N LEU A 16 12.14 -0.97 -5.81
CA LEU A 16 11.47 -2.23 -5.49
C LEU A 16 11.76 -3.30 -6.55
N CYS A 17 12.24 -4.45 -6.08
CA CYS A 17 12.42 -5.64 -6.91
C CYS A 17 11.17 -6.53 -6.85
N LEU A 18 10.89 -7.25 -7.94
CA LEU A 18 9.81 -8.24 -7.99
C LEU A 18 9.98 -9.34 -6.93
N GLY A 19 8.86 -9.83 -6.40
CA GLY A 19 8.81 -10.89 -5.39
C GLY A 19 8.68 -10.38 -3.95
N LEU A 20 8.98 -11.26 -2.99
CA LEU A 20 8.84 -10.96 -1.56
C LEU A 20 9.89 -9.96 -1.09
N SER A 21 9.41 -8.84 -0.55
CA SER A 21 10.24 -7.78 -0.01
C SER A 21 10.34 -7.87 1.51
N SER A 22 11.57 -7.93 2.02
CA SER A 22 11.87 -7.69 3.43
C SER A 22 12.04 -6.21 3.76
N GLN A 23 11.92 -5.33 2.77
CA GLN A 23 12.09 -3.89 2.94
C GLN A 23 10.83 -3.27 3.57
N SER A 24 11.04 -2.16 4.26
CA SER A 24 9.98 -1.27 4.70
C SER A 24 9.97 0.01 3.88
N ILE A 25 8.82 0.45 3.42
CA ILE A 25 8.66 1.74 2.72
C ILE A 25 7.78 2.68 3.53
N ALA A 26 8.06 3.97 3.45
CA ALA A 26 7.12 5.00 3.90
C ALA A 26 6.34 5.48 2.67
N SER A 27 5.02 5.50 2.73
CA SER A 27 4.17 5.88 1.61
C SER A 27 2.94 6.66 2.06
N GLY A 28 2.55 7.67 1.28
CA GLY A 28 1.26 8.33 1.42
C GLY A 28 0.13 7.48 0.86
N ILE A 29 -1.02 7.41 1.54
CA ILE A 29 -2.25 6.83 1.00
C ILE A 29 -3.03 7.91 0.27
N LEU A 30 -3.11 7.83 -1.06
CA LEU A 30 -3.91 8.77 -1.85
C LEU A 30 -5.40 8.45 -1.76
N ARG A 31 -5.74 7.17 -1.91
CA ARG A 31 -7.12 6.68 -1.96
C ARG A 31 -7.14 5.18 -1.80
N PHE A 32 -8.25 4.65 -1.32
CA PHE A 32 -8.50 3.22 -1.26
C PHE A 32 -9.97 2.95 -1.56
N TRP A 33 -10.27 1.73 -2.01
CA TRP A 33 -11.63 1.30 -2.30
C TRP A 33 -11.76 -0.21 -2.19
N ASP A 34 -13.00 -0.66 -1.99
CA ASP A 34 -13.36 -2.06 -2.03
C ASP A 34 -13.21 -2.61 -3.44
N SER A 35 -12.44 -3.68 -3.56
CA SER A 35 -12.28 -4.44 -4.79
C SER A 35 -13.33 -5.53 -4.82
N LEU A 36 -14.11 -5.56 -5.91
CA LEU A 36 -15.25 -6.46 -6.05
C LEU A 36 -15.06 -7.37 -7.27
N ASN A 37 -15.46 -8.64 -7.14
CA ASN A 37 -15.48 -9.59 -8.24
C ASN A 37 -16.71 -9.38 -9.12
N PHE A 38 -16.54 -8.78 -10.30
CA PHE A 38 -17.64 -8.55 -11.24
C PHE A 38 -18.34 -9.82 -11.73
N LYS A 39 -17.68 -10.99 -11.71
CA LYS A 39 -18.26 -12.25 -12.19
C LYS A 39 -19.14 -12.94 -11.15
N LYS A 40 -18.99 -12.62 -9.88
CA LYS A 40 -19.67 -13.28 -8.76
C LYS A 40 -20.39 -12.23 -7.92
N ASP A 41 -21.44 -11.65 -8.48
CA ASP A 41 -22.35 -10.73 -7.80
C ASP A 41 -21.69 -9.58 -7.02
N ARG A 42 -20.54 -9.10 -7.52
CA ARG A 42 -19.73 -8.07 -6.84
C ARG A 42 -19.23 -8.51 -5.46
N GLU A 43 -18.90 -9.79 -5.29
CA GLU A 43 -18.29 -10.33 -4.08
C GLU A 43 -17.04 -9.51 -3.70
N PHE A 44 -16.94 -9.12 -2.43
CA PHE A 44 -15.77 -8.43 -1.91
C PHE A 44 -14.54 -9.34 -1.97
N VAL A 45 -13.52 -8.94 -2.74
CA VAL A 45 -12.26 -9.70 -2.90
C VAL A 45 -11.10 -9.09 -2.14
N GLY A 46 -11.22 -7.85 -1.67
CA GLY A 46 -10.17 -7.16 -0.94
C GLY A 46 -10.24 -5.65 -1.05
N ILE A 47 -9.18 -4.99 -0.63
CA ILE A 47 -9.04 -3.53 -0.65
C ILE A 47 -7.91 -3.18 -1.61
N THR A 48 -8.17 -2.29 -2.56
CA THR A 48 -7.12 -1.67 -3.37
C THR A 48 -6.74 -0.34 -2.75
N VAL A 49 -5.43 -0.07 -2.65
CA VAL A 49 -4.87 1.17 -2.10
C VAL A 49 -3.94 1.80 -3.14
N LEU A 50 -4.04 3.12 -3.34
CA LEU A 50 -3.02 3.88 -4.08
C LEU A 50 -2.00 4.46 -3.11
N PHE A 51 -0.77 4.00 -3.26
CA PHE A 51 0.38 4.43 -2.50
C PHE A 51 1.17 5.47 -3.31
N LEU A 52 1.52 6.59 -2.67
CA LEU A 52 2.36 7.66 -3.21
C LEU A 52 3.73 7.61 -2.55
N ASP A 53 4.77 7.74 -3.39
CA ASP A 53 6.11 8.10 -2.97
C ASP A 53 6.30 9.60 -3.21
N GLU A 54 6.22 10.39 -2.14
CA GLU A 54 6.32 11.85 -2.20
C GLU A 54 7.69 12.33 -2.69
N LYS A 55 8.74 11.50 -2.60
CA LYS A 55 10.10 11.91 -2.93
C LYS A 55 10.33 11.98 -4.44
N VAL A 56 9.76 11.04 -5.19
CA VAL A 56 9.92 10.94 -6.65
C VAL A 56 8.60 11.09 -7.40
N ASN A 57 7.51 11.40 -6.69
CA ASN A 57 6.17 11.59 -7.25
C ASN A 57 5.70 10.38 -8.09
N SER A 58 5.93 9.17 -7.58
CA SER A 58 5.51 7.92 -8.22
C SER A 58 4.37 7.26 -7.43
N VAL A 59 3.51 6.53 -8.13
CA VAL A 59 2.33 5.87 -7.56
C VAL A 59 2.38 4.39 -7.85
N ILE A 60 2.11 3.57 -6.83
CA ILE A 60 1.90 2.12 -6.99
C ILE A 60 0.54 1.69 -6.44
N HIS A 61 0.05 0.56 -6.93
CA HIS A 61 -1.16 -0.08 -6.42
C HIS A 61 -0.78 -1.12 -5.36
N GLY A 62 -1.36 -1.01 -4.17
CA GLY A 62 -1.39 -2.06 -3.19
C GLY A 62 -2.71 -2.82 -3.24
N PHE A 63 -2.65 -4.13 -3.02
CA PHE A 63 -3.84 -4.97 -2.91
C PHE A 63 -3.78 -5.80 -1.63
N THR A 64 -4.82 -5.70 -0.81
CA THR A 64 -5.00 -6.50 0.39
C THR A 64 -6.16 -7.46 0.15
N PRO A 65 -5.94 -8.78 0.05
CA PRO A 65 -7.02 -9.73 -0.20
C PRO A 65 -8.00 -9.81 1.00
N VAL A 66 -9.22 -10.26 0.74
CA VAL A 66 -10.32 -10.35 1.72
C VAL A 66 -9.92 -11.00 3.05
N GLY A 67 -9.08 -12.04 3.03
CA GLY A 67 -8.59 -12.71 4.24
C GLY A 67 -7.78 -11.83 5.19
N HIS A 68 -7.23 -10.71 4.69
CA HIS A 68 -6.43 -9.76 5.46
C HIS A 68 -7.09 -8.38 5.59
N ALA A 69 -8.15 -8.10 4.82
CA ALA A 69 -8.78 -6.80 4.76
C ALA A 69 -9.20 -6.29 6.14
N ASN A 70 -9.88 -7.12 6.95
CA ASN A 70 -10.36 -6.75 8.28
C ASN A 70 -9.25 -6.32 9.25
N HIS A 71 -8.02 -6.81 9.06
CA HIS A 71 -6.89 -6.45 9.90
C HIS A 71 -6.36 -5.05 9.57
N TYR A 72 -6.30 -4.70 8.29
CA TYR A 72 -5.69 -3.45 7.82
C TYR A 72 -6.69 -2.31 7.66
N MET A 73 -7.96 -2.61 7.37
CA MET A 73 -9.00 -1.63 7.08
C MET A 73 -9.15 -0.56 8.18
N PRO A 74 -9.13 -0.88 9.49
CA PRO A 74 -9.22 0.14 10.54
C PRO A 74 -8.05 1.13 10.56
N SER A 75 -6.91 0.77 9.95
CA SER A 75 -5.71 1.61 9.88
C SER A 75 -5.61 2.44 8.59
N LEU A 76 -6.45 2.17 7.59
CA LEU A 76 -6.40 2.89 6.32
C LEU A 76 -7.09 4.25 6.44
N LYS A 77 -6.32 5.31 6.17
CA LYS A 77 -6.81 6.69 6.11
C LYS A 77 -6.19 7.38 4.90
N ALA A 78 -7.02 8.00 4.06
CA ALA A 78 -6.52 8.85 2.99
C ALA A 78 -5.73 10.03 3.57
N ASP A 79 -4.77 10.54 2.80
CA ASP A 79 -3.89 11.64 3.19
C ASP A 79 -3.05 11.34 4.44
N SER A 80 -2.78 10.06 4.71
CA SER A 80 -1.88 9.62 5.78
C SER A 80 -0.60 9.01 5.21
N ILE A 81 0.52 9.25 5.89
CA ILE A 81 1.78 8.56 5.61
C ILE A 81 1.84 7.31 6.48
N VAL A 82 1.98 6.16 5.84
CA VAL A 82 2.06 4.85 6.50
C VAL A 82 3.40 4.18 6.21
N LYS A 83 3.82 3.32 7.14
CA LYS A 83 4.90 2.37 6.90
C LYS A 83 4.30 1.08 6.36
N VAL A 84 4.77 0.62 5.21
CA VAL A 84 4.39 -0.67 4.62
C VAL A 84 5.55 -1.64 4.80
N ASP A 85 5.28 -2.78 5.43
CA ASP A 85 6.24 -3.82 5.76
C ASP A 85 5.81 -5.16 5.15
N ARG A 86 6.76 -6.04 4.83
CA ARG A 86 6.52 -7.46 4.43
C ARG A 86 5.47 -7.60 3.32
N PHE A 87 5.74 -6.99 2.18
CA PHE A 87 4.86 -7.03 1.01
C PHE A 87 5.51 -7.78 -0.15
N GLU A 88 4.67 -8.19 -1.10
CA GLU A 88 5.11 -8.76 -2.38
C GLU A 88 4.97 -7.72 -3.49
N VAL A 89 5.96 -7.66 -4.39
CA VAL A 89 5.95 -6.77 -5.55
C VAL A 89 5.66 -7.59 -6.80
N LEU A 90 4.54 -7.26 -7.44
CA LEU A 90 4.07 -7.88 -8.68
C LEU A 90 3.98 -6.83 -9.79
N ARG A 91 4.08 -7.26 -11.05
CA ARG A 91 3.98 -6.40 -12.24
C ARG A 91 2.93 -6.91 -13.20
#